data_AF-D1PSA3-F1
#
_entry.id   AF-D1PSA3-F1
#
_cell.length_a   1.000
_cell.length_b   1.000
_cell.length_c   1.000
_cell.angle_alpha   90.00
_cell.angle_beta   90.00
_cell.angle_gamma   90.00
#
_symmetry.space_group_name_H-M   'P 1'
#
loop_
_entity.id
_entity.type
_entity.pdbx_description
1 polymer ?
#
loop_
_entity_poly.entity_id
_entity_poly.type
_entity_poly.pdbx_seq_one_letter_code
_entity_poly.pdbx_strand_id
1 'polypeptide(L)'
;MKKRGILSLALAAALLCGCSGADGKIYGKREVLDYVDSVCTEPYELVGTELVAEEPDDMRYDFVTRNRDLAFTAHSYLQQVVIDATATSWYTKALSCDYVNQVHALYRADIDAALARGRTWLPGPEWMYAVTFADLDNITDTLLAADAVYSAELAYNPPEFLAEHPAATVHLVWHRSEAEALEHRTWVNLTDVSLTGQQDRQTLYDRLAGVYAQAVVDRKVEDDTVPAAWLAGRHRSRLDTLELNGTPLTYDRGDNPYSPYGLTTDRYLGAWYSDEAGSYLLAMDIGYMNGSSSFPLIAREYVLALGGSYDRQTDEDGNSESWWTLGDDTWRMRSSYRDGAVTDFTVEKNGQPLDLTWYTVDQESSVGATFCVGLPVEDFCRLFGLTYAVDEAAGCLRFTG
;
A
#
# COMPACT_ATOMS: atom_id res chain seq x y z
N MET A 1 0.48 -19.46 -37.58
CA MET A 1 -0.75 -19.20 -36.79
C MET A 1 -1.46 -20.51 -36.46
N LYS A 2 -1.16 -21.14 -35.31
CA LYS A 2 -1.93 -22.28 -34.73
C LYS A 2 -1.42 -22.76 -33.34
N LYS A 3 -0.54 -21.99 -32.66
CA LYS A 3 0.04 -22.38 -31.36
C LYS A 3 -0.30 -21.47 -30.17
N ARG A 4 -0.87 -20.27 -30.40
CA ARG A 4 -1.29 -19.36 -29.31
C ARG A 4 -2.63 -19.75 -28.66
N GLY A 5 -3.52 -20.44 -29.38
CA GLY A 5 -4.82 -20.87 -28.85
C GLY A 5 -4.76 -22.03 -27.85
N ILE A 6 -3.66 -22.79 -27.81
CA ILE A 6 -3.53 -23.97 -26.93
C ILE A 6 -3.04 -23.55 -25.54
N LEU A 7 -2.24 -22.50 -25.42
CA LEU A 7 -1.74 -22.01 -24.12
C LEU A 7 -2.85 -21.29 -23.31
N SER A 8 -3.70 -20.51 -23.98
CA SER A 8 -4.86 -19.84 -23.36
C SER A 8 -5.96 -20.84 -22.96
N LEU A 9 -6.17 -21.91 -23.75
CA LEU A 9 -7.05 -23.01 -23.36
C LEU A 9 -6.47 -23.85 -22.22
N ALA A 10 -5.14 -24.01 -22.15
CA ALA A 10 -4.47 -24.73 -21.07
C ALA A 10 -4.49 -23.94 -19.75
N LEU A 11 -4.42 -22.61 -19.79
CA LEU A 11 -4.54 -21.75 -18.61
C LEU A 11 -5.99 -21.65 -18.12
N ALA A 12 -6.96 -21.56 -19.04
CA ALA A 12 -8.39 -21.67 -18.70
C ALA A 12 -8.75 -23.08 -18.19
N ALA A 13 -8.17 -24.14 -18.77
CA ALA A 13 -8.34 -25.50 -18.29
C ALA A 13 -7.66 -25.73 -16.93
N ALA A 14 -6.50 -25.11 -16.67
CA ALA A 14 -5.83 -25.21 -15.37
C ALA A 14 -6.60 -24.48 -14.25
N LEU A 15 -7.27 -23.36 -14.56
CA LEU A 15 -8.20 -22.68 -13.64
C LEU A 15 -9.50 -23.48 -13.45
N LEU A 16 -9.96 -24.21 -14.48
CA LEU A 16 -11.13 -25.09 -14.41
C LEU A 16 -10.85 -26.46 -13.74
N CYS A 17 -9.60 -26.89 -13.62
CA CYS A 17 -9.24 -28.17 -12.99
C CYS A 17 -9.49 -28.21 -11.47
N GLY A 18 -9.72 -27.07 -10.83
CA GLY A 18 -10.11 -26.97 -9.41
C GLY A 18 -11.60 -26.74 -9.18
N CYS A 19 -12.37 -26.50 -10.24
CA CYS A 19 -13.79 -26.15 -10.14
C CYS A 19 -14.68 -27.39 -10.24
N SER A 20 -15.56 -27.60 -9.26
CA SER A 20 -16.58 -28.65 -9.26
C SER A 20 -18.00 -28.07 -9.41
N GLY A 21 -18.96 -28.94 -9.69
CA GLY A 21 -20.38 -28.63 -9.49
C GLY A 21 -20.74 -28.56 -8.00
N ALA A 22 -22.00 -28.25 -7.69
CA ALA A 22 -22.52 -28.22 -6.33
C ALA A 22 -22.51 -29.61 -5.64
N ASP A 23 -22.43 -30.68 -6.43
CA ASP A 23 -22.26 -32.08 -6.03
C ASP A 23 -20.77 -32.48 -5.84
N GLY A 24 -19.87 -31.51 -5.88
CA GLY A 24 -18.44 -31.72 -5.69
C GLY A 24 -18.09 -32.20 -4.28
N LYS A 25 -17.00 -32.97 -4.15
CA LYS A 25 -16.53 -33.40 -2.83
C LYS A 25 -15.80 -32.27 -2.11
N ILE A 26 -16.16 -32.01 -0.87
CA ILE A 26 -15.40 -31.14 0.05
C ILE A 26 -14.07 -31.79 0.49
N TYR A 27 -13.28 -31.10 1.31
CA TYR A 27 -12.10 -31.66 1.96
C TYR A 27 -12.50 -32.69 3.03
N GLY A 28 -11.68 -33.73 3.19
CA GLY A 28 -11.90 -34.74 4.21
C GLY A 28 -11.44 -34.27 5.59
N LYS A 29 -11.82 -35.04 6.62
CA LYS A 29 -11.48 -34.75 8.02
C LYS A 29 -9.98 -34.51 8.24
N ARG A 30 -9.09 -35.23 7.55
CA ARG A 30 -7.64 -35.08 7.72
C ARG A 30 -7.18 -33.70 7.28
N GLU A 31 -7.62 -33.25 6.12
CA GLU A 31 -7.28 -31.92 5.60
C GLU A 31 -7.85 -30.80 6.49
N VAL A 32 -9.02 -31.02 7.11
CA VAL A 32 -9.56 -30.08 8.12
C VAL A 32 -8.67 -30.04 9.36
N LEU A 33 -8.24 -31.18 9.89
CA LEU A 33 -7.35 -31.23 11.05
C LEU A 33 -6.00 -30.58 10.77
N ASP A 34 -5.40 -30.87 9.61
CA ASP A 34 -4.13 -30.25 9.17
C ASP A 34 -4.28 -28.71 9.10
N TYR A 35 -5.44 -28.21 8.66
CA TYR A 35 -5.73 -26.78 8.63
C TYR A 35 -5.97 -26.20 10.02
N VAL A 36 -6.71 -26.88 10.89
CA VAL A 36 -6.92 -26.47 12.28
C VAL A 36 -5.59 -26.41 13.03
N ASP A 37 -4.68 -27.36 12.83
CA ASP A 37 -3.32 -27.35 13.39
C ASP A 37 -2.50 -26.12 12.94
N SER A 38 -2.80 -25.56 11.77
CA SER A 38 -2.13 -24.34 11.27
C SER A 38 -2.69 -23.04 11.88
N VAL A 39 -3.87 -23.10 12.50
CA VAL A 39 -4.57 -21.92 13.04
C VAL A 39 -4.62 -21.94 14.57
N CYS A 40 -4.91 -23.09 15.17
CA CYS A 40 -5.02 -23.28 16.61
C CYS A 40 -3.70 -23.83 17.16
N THR A 41 -2.96 -22.99 17.89
CA THR A 41 -1.69 -23.42 18.52
C THR A 41 -1.88 -24.13 19.86
N GLU A 42 -3.10 -24.08 20.40
CA GLU A 42 -3.47 -24.75 21.65
C GLU A 42 -3.75 -26.24 21.44
N PRO A 43 -3.48 -27.10 22.43
CA PRO A 43 -4.01 -28.46 22.43
C PRO A 43 -5.55 -28.45 22.41
N TYR A 44 -6.16 -29.16 21.47
CA TYR A 44 -7.61 -29.20 21.29
C TYR A 44 -8.16 -30.64 21.16
N GLU A 45 -9.48 -30.76 21.24
CA GLU A 45 -10.23 -32.00 20.97
C GLU A 45 -11.36 -31.75 19.98
N LEU A 46 -11.53 -32.65 19.02
CA LEU A 46 -12.70 -32.70 18.16
C LEU A 46 -13.85 -33.36 18.92
N VAL A 47 -14.92 -32.62 19.19
CA VAL A 47 -16.06 -33.05 19.99
C VAL A 47 -17.31 -33.34 19.15
N GLY A 48 -17.39 -32.83 17.92
CA GLY A 48 -18.57 -33.00 17.07
C GLY A 48 -18.25 -32.85 15.58
N THR A 49 -19.11 -33.45 14.75
CA THR A 49 -19.13 -33.26 13.30
C THR A 49 -20.57 -33.27 12.81
N GLU A 50 -20.94 -32.28 12.01
CA GLU A 50 -22.30 -32.11 11.50
C GLU A 50 -22.28 -31.70 10.03
N LEU A 51 -23.08 -32.37 9.19
CA LEU A 51 -23.34 -31.93 7.82
C LEU A 51 -24.40 -30.83 7.87
N VAL A 52 -23.99 -29.58 7.64
CA VAL A 52 -24.82 -28.38 7.77
C VAL A 52 -25.61 -28.11 6.49
N ALA A 53 -25.05 -28.45 5.33
CA ALA A 53 -25.71 -28.38 4.03
C ALA A 53 -25.25 -29.53 3.11
N GLU A 54 -26.15 -29.98 2.22
CA GLU A 54 -25.91 -31.09 1.28
C GLU A 54 -25.72 -30.63 -0.18
N GLU A 55 -26.26 -29.47 -0.57
CA GLU A 55 -26.13 -28.93 -1.94
C GLU A 55 -26.06 -27.39 -1.93
N PRO A 56 -24.85 -26.79 -1.99
CA PRO A 56 -23.55 -27.46 -1.92
C PRO A 56 -23.23 -28.04 -0.53
N ASP A 57 -22.37 -29.05 -0.48
CA ASP A 57 -21.86 -29.66 0.75
C ASP A 57 -21.16 -28.64 1.66
N ASP A 58 -21.52 -28.64 2.95
CA ASP A 58 -20.85 -27.94 4.05
C ASP A 58 -20.82 -28.83 5.30
N MET A 59 -19.61 -29.24 5.71
CA MET A 59 -19.38 -30.02 6.93
C MET A 59 -18.74 -29.15 8.00
N ARG A 60 -19.43 -29.04 9.15
CA ARG A 60 -18.92 -28.39 10.37
C ARG A 60 -18.23 -29.41 11.26
N TYR A 61 -17.13 -28.98 11.85
CA TYR A 61 -16.34 -29.71 12.84
C TYR A 61 -16.28 -28.86 14.11
N ASP A 62 -16.72 -29.41 15.24
CA ASP A 62 -16.79 -28.72 16.53
C ASP A 62 -15.58 -29.13 17.38
N PHE A 63 -14.85 -28.15 17.90
CA PHE A 63 -13.63 -28.34 18.70
C PHE A 63 -13.72 -27.61 20.05
N VAL A 64 -12.94 -28.10 21.02
CA VAL A 64 -12.76 -27.45 22.32
C VAL A 64 -11.27 -27.47 22.70
N THR A 65 -10.71 -26.34 23.13
CA THR A 65 -9.33 -26.29 23.64
C THR A 65 -9.24 -26.89 25.04
N ARG A 66 -8.15 -27.61 25.32
CA ARG A 66 -7.98 -28.35 26.59
C ARG A 66 -7.57 -27.47 27.76
N ASN A 67 -6.96 -26.32 27.48
CA ASN A 67 -6.39 -25.47 28.53
C ASN A 67 -7.43 -24.52 29.14
N ARG A 68 -8.45 -24.14 28.38
CA ARG A 68 -9.43 -23.12 28.79
C ARG A 68 -10.86 -23.39 28.29
N ASP A 69 -11.13 -24.58 27.79
CA ASP A 69 -12.44 -25.00 27.30
C ASP A 69 -13.03 -24.05 26.23
N LEU A 70 -12.18 -23.43 25.41
CA LEU A 70 -12.63 -22.52 24.35
C LEU A 70 -13.22 -23.34 23.20
N ALA A 71 -14.51 -23.18 22.96
CA ALA A 71 -15.19 -23.82 21.85
C ALA A 71 -14.98 -23.04 20.55
N PHE A 72 -14.68 -23.74 19.47
CA PHE A 72 -14.54 -23.18 18.13
C PHE A 72 -14.95 -24.21 17.07
N THR A 73 -15.15 -23.76 15.85
CA THR A 73 -15.62 -24.55 14.73
C THR A 73 -14.74 -24.37 13.49
N ALA A 74 -14.65 -25.43 12.69
CA ALA A 74 -14.07 -25.37 11.35
C ALA A 74 -15.06 -25.93 10.33
N HIS A 75 -15.03 -25.38 9.12
CA HIS A 75 -15.88 -25.80 8.03
C HIS A 75 -15.05 -26.33 6.86
N SER A 76 -15.59 -27.34 6.20
CA SER A 76 -15.14 -27.84 4.91
C SER A 76 -16.31 -27.76 3.95
N TYR A 77 -16.22 -26.86 2.97
CA TYR A 77 -17.36 -26.49 2.15
C TYR A 77 -16.96 -26.19 0.70
N LEU A 78 -17.96 -26.17 -0.17
CA LEU A 78 -17.81 -25.68 -1.53
C LEU A 78 -18.19 -24.20 -1.61
N GLN A 79 -17.21 -23.36 -1.91
CA GLN A 79 -17.39 -21.93 -2.11
C GLN A 79 -17.72 -21.63 -3.57
N GLN A 80 -18.82 -20.92 -3.80
CA GLN A 80 -19.20 -20.50 -5.14
C GLN A 80 -18.19 -19.51 -5.72
N VAL A 81 -17.74 -19.76 -6.96
CA VAL A 81 -16.84 -18.87 -7.70
C VAL A 81 -17.64 -17.67 -8.20
N VAL A 82 -17.12 -16.47 -7.93
CA VAL A 82 -17.69 -15.20 -8.39
C VAL A 82 -16.75 -14.57 -9.42
N ILE A 83 -17.29 -14.18 -10.58
CA ILE A 83 -16.55 -13.46 -11.64
C ILE A 83 -17.30 -12.16 -11.91
N ASP A 84 -16.61 -11.02 -11.83
CA ASP A 84 -17.21 -9.68 -12.02
C ASP A 84 -18.50 -9.47 -11.21
N ALA A 85 -18.43 -9.79 -9.91
CA ALA A 85 -19.56 -9.76 -8.95
C ALA A 85 -20.77 -10.64 -9.34
N THR A 86 -20.63 -11.53 -10.32
CA THR A 86 -21.66 -12.46 -10.76
C THR A 86 -21.35 -13.86 -10.24
N ALA A 87 -22.30 -14.42 -9.51
CA ALA A 87 -22.23 -15.79 -9.00
C ALA A 87 -22.27 -16.79 -10.18
N THR A 88 -21.29 -17.67 -10.26
CA THR A 88 -21.20 -18.69 -11.32
C THR A 88 -21.80 -20.03 -10.86
N SER A 89 -21.98 -20.98 -11.78
CA SER A 89 -22.36 -22.36 -11.43
C SER A 89 -21.18 -23.22 -10.94
N TRP A 90 -20.00 -22.64 -10.75
CA TRP A 90 -18.78 -23.34 -10.36
C TRP A 90 -18.48 -23.12 -8.87
N TYR A 91 -17.91 -24.14 -8.27
CA TYR A 91 -17.49 -24.13 -6.88
C TYR A 91 -16.03 -24.53 -6.74
N THR A 92 -15.35 -23.97 -5.75
CA THR A 92 -14.03 -24.42 -5.28
C THR A 92 -14.15 -24.96 -3.88
N LYS A 93 -13.28 -25.91 -3.50
CA LYS A 93 -13.19 -26.34 -2.10
C LYS A 93 -12.58 -25.21 -1.26
N ALA A 94 -13.10 -25.03 -0.05
CA ALA A 94 -12.60 -24.07 0.91
C ALA A 94 -12.60 -24.68 2.32
N LEU A 95 -11.73 -24.13 3.16
CA LEU A 95 -11.68 -24.38 4.59
C LEU A 95 -11.81 -23.05 5.32
N SER A 96 -12.49 -23.06 6.47
CA SER A 96 -12.50 -21.93 7.40
C SER A 96 -12.45 -22.45 8.83
N CYS A 97 -11.92 -21.63 9.73
CA CYS A 97 -11.83 -21.92 11.17
C CYS A 97 -12.09 -20.61 11.91
N ASP A 98 -13.00 -20.63 12.90
CA ASP A 98 -13.35 -19.42 13.66
C ASP A 98 -12.56 -19.26 14.96
N TYR A 99 -11.57 -20.12 15.23
CA TYR A 99 -10.75 -20.09 16.45
C TYR A 99 -10.25 -18.69 16.81
N VAL A 100 -9.66 -17.96 15.84
CA VAL A 100 -9.17 -16.59 16.06
C VAL A 100 -10.29 -15.64 16.48
N ASN A 101 -11.48 -15.75 15.85
CA ASN A 101 -12.65 -14.94 16.22
C ASN A 101 -13.12 -15.27 17.65
N GLN A 102 -13.10 -16.55 18.04
CA GLN A 102 -13.46 -16.98 19.38
C GLN A 102 -12.46 -16.48 20.42
N VAL A 103 -11.16 -16.49 20.10
CA VAL A 103 -10.11 -15.86 20.93
C VAL A 103 -10.38 -14.37 21.10
N HIS A 104 -10.61 -13.64 20.02
CA HIS A 104 -10.90 -12.19 20.08
C HIS A 104 -12.15 -11.87 20.90
N ALA A 105 -13.19 -12.70 20.80
CA ALA A 105 -14.43 -12.53 21.56
C ALA A 105 -14.22 -12.58 23.09
N LEU A 106 -13.20 -13.29 23.59
CA LEU A 106 -12.87 -13.34 25.01
C LEU A 106 -12.41 -11.96 25.55
N TYR A 107 -11.74 -11.16 24.73
CA TYR A 107 -11.10 -9.93 25.16
C TYR A 107 -11.84 -8.66 24.73
N ARG A 108 -12.71 -8.77 23.72
CA ARG A 108 -13.32 -7.61 23.06
C ARG A 108 -13.99 -6.62 24.03
N ALA A 109 -14.82 -7.12 24.94
CA ALA A 109 -15.54 -6.26 25.88
C ALA A 109 -14.62 -5.48 26.82
N ASP A 110 -13.54 -6.12 27.30
CA ASP A 110 -12.58 -5.49 28.21
C ASP A 110 -11.66 -4.50 27.46
N ILE A 111 -11.31 -4.80 26.21
CA ILE A 111 -10.62 -3.88 25.30
C ILE A 111 -11.48 -2.64 25.06
N ASP A 112 -12.73 -2.81 24.67
CA ASP A 112 -13.67 -1.70 24.42
C ASP A 112 -13.87 -0.86 25.69
N ALA A 113 -13.98 -1.50 26.85
CA ALA A 113 -14.08 -0.83 28.14
C ALA A 113 -12.79 -0.07 28.53
N ALA A 114 -11.61 -0.56 28.14
CA ALA A 114 -10.35 0.13 28.35
C ALA A 114 -10.23 1.37 27.45
N LEU A 115 -10.56 1.23 26.16
CA LEU A 115 -10.56 2.32 25.19
C LEU A 115 -11.54 3.43 25.61
N ALA A 116 -12.75 3.07 26.04
CA ALA A 116 -13.78 4.02 26.46
C ALA A 116 -13.41 4.88 27.69
N ARG A 117 -12.36 4.54 28.43
CA ARG A 117 -11.84 5.36 29.54
C ARG A 117 -10.95 6.50 29.07
N GLY A 118 -10.43 6.44 27.84
CA GLY A 118 -9.58 7.48 27.28
C GLY A 118 -10.39 8.72 26.91
N ARG A 119 -9.91 9.92 27.30
CA ARG A 119 -10.58 11.19 26.97
C ARG A 119 -10.68 11.44 25.45
N THR A 120 -9.79 10.84 24.67
CA THR A 120 -9.67 10.98 23.21
C THR A 120 -10.40 9.88 22.44
N TRP A 121 -11.23 9.08 23.10
CA TRP A 121 -12.01 8.02 22.45
C TRP A 121 -13.35 8.54 21.94
N LEU A 122 -13.68 8.22 20.69
CA LEU A 122 -14.99 8.49 20.09
C LEU A 122 -15.79 7.19 19.98
N PRO A 123 -16.83 6.99 20.80
CA PRO A 123 -17.60 5.74 20.80
C PRO A 123 -18.47 5.55 19.56
N GLY A 124 -18.77 6.61 18.80
CA GLY A 124 -19.58 6.55 17.58
C GLY A 124 -18.87 5.84 16.42
N PRO A 125 -17.71 6.34 15.95
CA PRO A 125 -16.92 5.69 14.91
C PRO A 125 -15.93 4.63 15.46
N GLU A 126 -15.80 4.48 16.79
CA GLU A 126 -14.78 3.66 17.46
C GLU A 126 -13.34 4.08 17.09
N TRP A 127 -13.09 5.39 17.05
CA TRP A 127 -11.79 5.98 16.70
C TRP A 127 -11.16 6.69 17.88
N MET A 128 -9.84 6.83 17.82
CA MET A 128 -9.09 7.73 18.68
C MET A 128 -8.78 9.02 17.93
N TYR A 129 -8.91 10.17 18.60
CA TYR A 129 -8.58 11.45 17.99
C TYR A 129 -7.52 12.23 18.77
N ALA A 130 -6.69 12.97 18.05
CA ALA A 130 -5.85 14.02 18.57
C ALA A 130 -6.35 15.38 18.09
N VAL A 131 -6.23 16.41 18.93
CA VAL A 131 -6.39 17.81 18.50
C VAL A 131 -5.03 18.49 18.49
N THR A 132 -4.19 18.17 19.48
CA THR A 132 -2.83 18.72 19.62
C THR A 132 -1.82 17.62 19.90
N PHE A 133 -0.53 17.93 19.73
CA PHE A 133 0.57 17.03 20.06
C PHE A 133 0.53 16.55 21.52
N ALA A 134 0.03 17.37 22.45
CA ALA A 134 -0.10 17.03 23.86
C ALA A 134 -1.13 15.93 24.15
N ASP A 135 -1.98 15.57 23.18
CA ASP A 135 -2.92 14.47 23.33
C ASP A 135 -2.26 13.10 23.20
N LEU A 136 -1.07 13.04 22.59
CA LEU A 136 -0.38 11.78 22.29
C LEU A 136 -0.05 10.96 23.54
N ASP A 137 0.28 11.59 24.67
CA ASP A 137 0.50 10.86 25.93
C ASP A 137 -0.75 10.11 26.38
N ASN A 138 -1.90 10.77 26.41
CA ASN A 138 -3.16 10.14 26.78
C ASN A 138 -3.55 9.03 25.79
N ILE A 139 -3.36 9.30 24.49
CA ILE A 139 -3.64 8.35 23.42
C ILE A 139 -2.79 7.09 23.59
N THR A 140 -1.48 7.24 23.78
CA THR A 140 -0.56 6.15 24.04
C THR A 140 -0.98 5.36 25.28
N ASP A 141 -1.24 6.02 26.40
CA ASP A 141 -1.62 5.35 27.65
C ASP A 141 -2.96 4.60 27.53
N THR A 142 -3.92 5.16 26.78
CA THR A 142 -5.21 4.51 26.51
C THR A 142 -5.03 3.26 25.64
N LEU A 143 -4.25 3.37 24.56
CA LEU A 143 -3.95 2.26 23.67
C LEU A 143 -3.20 1.15 24.41
N LEU A 144 -2.24 1.47 25.28
CA LEU A 144 -1.53 0.47 26.08
C LEU A 144 -2.42 -0.20 27.12
N ALA A 145 -3.36 0.53 27.72
CA ALA A 145 -4.32 -0.07 28.64
C ALA A 145 -5.20 -1.11 27.93
N ALA A 146 -5.62 -0.82 26.69
CA ALA A 146 -6.37 -1.75 25.85
C ALA A 146 -5.50 -2.92 25.35
N ASP A 147 -4.28 -2.64 24.89
CA ASP A 147 -3.32 -3.64 24.45
C ASP A 147 -2.98 -4.64 25.56
N ALA A 148 -2.76 -4.16 26.79
CA ALA A 148 -2.47 -4.99 27.95
C ALA A 148 -3.56 -6.02 28.28
N VAL A 149 -4.83 -5.76 27.92
CA VAL A 149 -5.90 -6.76 28.06
C VAL A 149 -5.60 -8.00 27.21
N TYR A 150 -5.14 -7.80 25.98
CA TYR A 150 -4.83 -8.90 25.06
C TYR A 150 -3.50 -9.60 25.39
N SER A 151 -2.60 -8.96 26.14
CA SER A 151 -1.35 -9.60 26.59
C SER A 151 -1.57 -10.89 27.40
N ALA A 152 -2.74 -11.05 28.02
CA ALA A 152 -3.13 -12.27 28.72
C ALA A 152 -3.20 -13.50 27.80
N GLU A 153 -3.36 -13.30 26.48
CA GLU A 153 -3.40 -14.38 25.48
C GLU A 153 -2.05 -15.08 25.32
N LEU A 154 -0.94 -14.44 25.70
CA LEU A 154 0.41 -15.02 25.71
C LEU A 154 0.55 -16.26 26.63
N ALA A 155 -0.43 -16.50 27.50
CA ALA A 155 -0.50 -17.73 28.30
C ALA A 155 -0.90 -18.97 27.47
N TYR A 156 -1.51 -18.78 26.30
CA TYR A 156 -2.11 -19.84 25.49
C TYR A 156 -1.54 -19.90 24.06
N ASN A 157 -1.26 -18.76 23.44
CA ASN A 157 -0.71 -18.68 22.09
C ASN A 157 0.66 -17.97 22.10
N PRO A 158 1.54 -18.29 21.14
CA PRO A 158 2.87 -17.69 21.06
C PRO A 158 2.82 -16.21 20.62
N PRO A 159 3.87 -15.40 20.89
CA PRO A 159 3.94 -13.98 20.49
C PRO A 159 3.65 -13.73 19.01
N GLU A 160 4.10 -14.62 18.13
CA GLU A 160 3.89 -14.53 16.69
C GLU A 160 2.41 -14.62 16.31
N PHE A 161 1.63 -15.48 17.00
CA PHE A 161 0.19 -15.58 16.79
C PHE A 161 -0.52 -14.26 17.06
N LEU A 162 -0.19 -13.60 18.18
CA LEU A 162 -0.81 -12.32 18.53
C LEU A 162 -0.42 -11.20 17.55
N ALA A 163 0.80 -11.26 16.99
CA ALA A 163 1.26 -10.30 15.99
C ALA A 163 0.53 -10.45 14.65
N GLU A 164 0.23 -11.69 14.24
CA GLU A 164 -0.54 -12.00 13.02
C GLU A 164 -2.06 -11.82 13.21
N HIS A 165 -2.54 -11.90 14.46
CA HIS A 165 -3.95 -11.81 14.82
C HIS A 165 -4.21 -10.76 15.91
N PRO A 166 -4.03 -9.47 15.62
CA PRO A 166 -4.34 -8.41 16.57
C PRO A 166 -5.82 -8.44 16.95
N ALA A 167 -6.12 -8.22 18.24
CA ALA A 167 -7.49 -8.30 18.76
C ALA A 167 -8.40 -7.17 18.24
N ALA A 168 -7.80 -6.02 17.91
CA ALA A 168 -8.47 -4.90 17.27
C ALA A 168 -7.44 -4.01 16.56
N THR A 169 -7.93 -3.20 15.64
CA THR A 169 -7.17 -2.09 15.04
C THR A 169 -7.90 -0.79 15.38
N VAL A 170 -7.20 0.13 16.03
CA VAL A 170 -7.72 1.44 16.42
C VAL A 170 -7.25 2.48 15.41
N HIS A 171 -8.20 3.15 14.76
CA HIS A 171 -7.93 4.27 13.87
C HIS A 171 -7.58 5.52 14.67
N LEU A 172 -6.42 6.11 14.41
CA LEU A 172 -6.01 7.40 14.98
C LEU A 172 -6.13 8.49 13.93
N VAL A 173 -6.90 9.52 14.27
CA VAL A 173 -7.15 10.67 13.41
C VAL A 173 -6.82 11.99 14.09
N TRP A 174 -6.65 13.04 13.30
CA TRP A 174 -6.59 14.41 13.78
C TRP A 174 -7.84 15.21 13.41
N HIS A 175 -8.27 16.06 14.33
CA HIS A 175 -9.30 17.07 14.12
C HIS A 175 -8.81 18.45 14.55
N ARG A 176 -9.32 19.51 13.91
CA ARG A 176 -8.94 20.90 14.27
C ARG A 176 -9.39 21.29 15.68
N SER A 177 -10.43 20.66 16.19
CA SER A 177 -10.97 20.92 17.53
C SER A 177 -11.73 19.72 18.07
N GLU A 178 -11.92 19.67 19.38
CA GLU A 178 -12.76 18.67 20.04
C GLU A 178 -14.22 18.74 19.57
N ALA A 179 -14.74 19.94 19.30
CA ALA A 179 -16.08 20.10 18.75
C ALA A 179 -16.21 19.44 17.37
N GLU A 180 -15.22 19.59 16.48
CA GLU A 180 -15.19 18.90 15.19
C GLU A 180 -15.07 17.38 15.33
N ALA A 181 -14.31 16.90 16.32
CA ALA A 181 -14.18 15.48 16.60
C ALA A 181 -15.52 14.85 16.99
N LEU A 182 -16.28 15.53 17.86
CA LEU A 182 -17.62 15.10 18.28
C LEU A 182 -18.65 15.15 17.16
N GLU A 183 -18.54 16.10 16.23
CA GLU A 183 -19.40 16.18 15.05
C GLU A 183 -19.02 15.18 13.95
N HIS A 184 -17.77 14.70 13.96
CA HIS A 184 -17.23 13.71 13.03
C HIS A 184 -17.41 14.09 11.54
N ARG A 185 -17.17 15.37 11.20
CA ARG A 185 -17.41 15.90 9.84
C ARG A 185 -16.19 15.87 8.94
N THR A 186 -15.03 16.23 9.48
CA THR A 186 -13.77 16.32 8.75
C THR A 186 -12.65 15.83 9.64
N TRP A 187 -11.75 15.01 9.10
CA TRP A 187 -10.61 14.46 9.83
C TRP A 187 -9.43 14.26 8.89
N VAL A 188 -8.25 14.14 9.48
CA VAL A 188 -7.04 13.70 8.80
C VAL A 188 -6.64 12.36 9.38
N ASN A 189 -6.52 11.34 8.52
CA ASN A 189 -6.00 10.04 8.94
C ASN A 189 -4.52 10.20 9.31
N LEU A 190 -4.16 9.79 10.53
CA LEU A 190 -2.76 9.75 10.95
C LEU A 190 -2.20 8.35 10.74
N THR A 191 -2.78 7.35 11.42
CA THR A 191 -2.32 5.95 11.34
C THR A 191 -3.33 5.00 11.97
N ASP A 192 -3.08 3.71 11.81
CA ASP A 192 -3.83 2.63 12.44
C ASP A 192 -2.93 1.91 13.46
N VAL A 193 -3.47 1.63 14.64
CA VAL A 193 -2.75 0.97 15.72
C VAL A 193 -3.39 -0.39 16.00
N SER A 194 -2.67 -1.45 15.67
CA SER A 194 -3.06 -2.81 16.02
C SER A 194 -2.74 -3.12 17.49
N LEU A 195 -3.73 -3.65 18.20
CA LEU A 195 -3.61 -4.13 19.58
C LEU A 195 -3.14 -5.59 19.56
N THR A 196 -1.84 -5.79 19.79
CA THR A 196 -1.15 -7.08 19.69
C THR A 196 -0.79 -7.67 21.05
N GLY A 197 -1.10 -6.98 22.16
CA GLY A 197 -0.74 -7.39 23.52
C GLY A 197 0.76 -7.30 23.83
N GLN A 198 1.52 -6.65 22.96
CA GLN A 198 2.98 -6.64 22.96
C GLN A 198 3.58 -5.24 22.80
N GLN A 199 2.76 -4.19 22.89
CA GLN A 199 3.21 -2.82 22.67
C GLN A 199 4.04 -2.30 23.86
N ASP A 200 5.16 -1.64 23.56
CA ASP A 200 5.94 -0.88 24.53
C ASP A 200 5.55 0.61 24.48
N ARG A 201 5.53 1.27 25.63
CA ARG A 201 5.09 2.68 25.73
C ARG A 201 5.95 3.62 24.91
N GLN A 202 7.27 3.53 25.05
CA GLN A 202 8.18 4.47 24.40
C GLN A 202 8.15 4.26 22.88
N THR A 203 8.20 3.01 22.45
CA THR A 203 8.14 2.63 21.03
C THR A 203 6.83 3.09 20.38
N LEU A 204 5.69 2.88 21.06
CA LEU A 204 4.39 3.33 20.57
C LEU A 204 4.33 4.85 20.51
N TYR A 205 4.72 5.55 21.58
CA TYR A 205 4.73 7.00 21.62
C TYR A 205 5.59 7.60 20.50
N ASP A 206 6.82 7.12 20.33
CA ASP A 206 7.74 7.65 19.33
C ASP A 206 7.22 7.45 17.90
N ARG A 207 6.56 6.31 17.64
CA ARG A 207 5.87 6.07 16.38
C ARG A 207 4.74 7.08 16.15
N LEU A 208 3.86 7.27 17.14
CA LEU A 208 2.71 8.19 17.02
C LEU A 208 3.16 9.65 16.90
N ALA A 209 4.13 10.06 17.71
CA ALA A 209 4.75 11.38 17.65
C ALA A 209 5.43 11.62 16.30
N GLY A 210 6.12 10.62 15.76
CA GLY A 210 6.74 10.69 14.45
C GLY A 210 5.73 10.88 13.31
N VAL A 211 4.64 10.11 13.31
CA VAL A 211 3.55 10.24 12.34
C VAL A 211 2.87 11.62 12.46
N TYR A 212 2.56 12.05 13.68
CA TYR A 212 1.92 13.35 13.91
C TYR A 212 2.80 14.51 13.43
N ALA A 213 4.09 14.49 13.80
CA ALA A 213 5.06 15.49 13.37
C ALA A 213 5.21 15.51 11.84
N GLN A 214 5.24 14.34 11.19
CA GLN A 214 5.26 14.27 9.73
C GLN A 214 3.99 14.88 9.12
N ALA A 215 2.82 14.64 9.70
CA ALA A 215 1.57 15.23 9.21
C ALA A 215 1.53 16.76 9.34
N VAL A 216 2.19 17.32 10.36
CA VAL A 216 2.40 18.77 10.50
C VAL A 216 3.37 19.30 9.44
N VAL A 217 4.50 18.62 9.22
CA VAL A 217 5.46 18.97 8.16
C VAL A 217 4.78 18.95 6.78
N ASP A 218 3.99 17.92 6.51
CA ASP A 218 3.18 17.77 5.29
C ASP A 218 2.07 18.81 5.16
N ARG A 219 1.79 19.61 6.21
CA ARG A 219 0.68 20.58 6.32
C ARG A 219 -0.71 19.98 6.22
N LYS A 220 -0.85 18.72 6.62
CA LYS A 220 -2.15 18.06 6.79
C LYS A 220 -2.74 18.42 8.16
N VAL A 221 -1.88 18.59 9.15
CA VAL A 221 -2.24 18.97 10.52
C VAL A 221 -1.79 20.41 10.80
N GLU A 222 -2.66 21.18 11.42
CA GLU A 222 -2.39 22.55 11.86
C GLU A 222 -2.16 22.55 13.38
N ASP A 223 -0.90 22.42 13.80
CA ASP A 223 -0.51 22.47 15.21
C ASP A 223 0.91 23.06 15.35
N ASP A 224 1.02 24.20 16.05
CA ASP A 224 2.28 24.90 16.30
C ASP A 224 2.93 24.51 17.64
N THR A 225 2.31 23.60 18.39
CA THR A 225 2.78 23.15 19.71
C THR A 225 3.74 21.95 19.65
N VAL A 226 3.96 21.37 18.45
CA VAL A 226 4.88 20.24 18.27
C VAL A 226 6.31 20.64 18.69
N PRO A 227 6.96 19.86 19.58
CA PRO A 227 8.33 20.17 19.98
C PRO A 227 9.29 20.17 18.79
N ALA A 228 10.18 21.17 18.72
CA ALA A 228 11.10 21.36 17.60
C ALA A 228 11.99 20.13 17.32
N ALA A 229 12.31 19.34 18.34
CA ALA A 229 13.08 18.10 18.19
C ALA A 229 12.37 17.06 17.31
N TRP A 230 11.04 17.03 17.31
CA TRP A 230 10.24 16.14 16.47
C TRP A 230 10.15 16.61 15.02
N LEU A 231 10.32 17.90 14.77
CA LEU A 231 10.29 18.51 13.43
C LEU A 231 11.67 18.55 12.77
N ALA A 232 12.74 18.53 13.56
CA ALA A 232 14.10 18.70 13.09
C ALA A 232 14.50 17.63 12.06
N GLY A 233 15.00 18.08 10.90
CA GLY A 233 15.48 17.20 9.83
C GLY A 233 14.37 16.49 9.04
N ARG A 234 13.09 16.79 9.30
CA ARG A 234 11.99 16.27 8.48
C ARG A 234 11.78 17.11 7.24
N HIS A 235 11.43 16.43 6.17
CA HIS A 235 11.06 17.00 4.88
C HIS A 235 9.59 16.73 4.58
N ARG A 236 8.94 17.56 3.78
CA ARG A 236 7.60 17.23 3.27
C ARG A 236 7.67 15.95 2.46
N SER A 237 6.80 14.99 2.76
CA SER A 237 6.79 13.70 2.06
C SER A 237 6.46 13.86 0.58
N ARG A 238 5.72 14.91 0.21
CA ARG A 238 5.37 15.21 -1.18
C ARG A 238 5.38 16.72 -1.46
N LEU A 239 5.87 17.08 -2.64
CA LEU A 239 5.73 18.41 -3.25
C LEU A 239 4.79 18.25 -4.44
N ASP A 240 3.62 18.86 -4.36
CA ASP A 240 2.53 18.66 -5.34
C ASP A 240 2.66 19.57 -6.57
N THR A 241 3.59 20.52 -6.55
CA THR A 241 3.78 21.46 -7.65
C THR A 241 5.21 21.39 -8.18
N LEU A 242 5.32 21.36 -9.50
CA LEU A 242 6.58 21.51 -10.23
C LEU A 242 6.50 22.81 -11.04
N GLU A 243 7.49 23.68 -10.91
CA GLU A 243 7.61 24.90 -11.72
C GLU A 243 8.82 24.78 -12.64
N LEU A 244 8.67 25.18 -13.90
CA LEU A 244 9.74 25.20 -14.88
C LEU A 244 9.87 26.62 -15.43
N ASN A 245 11.04 27.25 -15.24
CA ASN A 245 11.30 28.64 -15.62
C ASN A 245 10.22 29.62 -15.12
N GLY A 246 9.77 29.43 -13.87
CA GLY A 246 8.75 30.25 -13.21
C GLY A 246 7.31 30.00 -13.68
N THR A 247 7.07 28.98 -14.50
CA THR A 247 5.73 28.58 -14.93
C THR A 247 5.37 27.22 -14.36
N PRO A 248 4.18 27.04 -13.73
CA PRO A 248 3.74 25.72 -13.30
C PRO A 248 3.71 24.74 -14.46
N LEU A 249 4.32 23.57 -14.26
CA LEU A 249 4.32 22.51 -15.25
C LEU A 249 2.93 21.89 -15.30
N THR A 250 2.33 21.87 -16.49
CA THR A 250 1.07 21.18 -16.75
C THR A 250 1.31 20.17 -17.84
N TYR A 251 0.91 18.92 -17.63
CA TYR A 251 0.97 17.91 -18.68
C TYR A 251 -0.27 17.97 -19.56
N ASP A 252 -0.07 17.74 -20.86
CA ASP A 252 -1.17 17.66 -21.82
C ASP A 252 -2.12 16.50 -21.43
N ARG A 253 -3.43 16.72 -21.61
CA ARG A 253 -4.50 15.78 -21.30
C ARG A 253 -5.18 15.22 -22.55
N GLY A 254 -4.95 15.84 -23.71
CA GLY A 254 -5.72 15.61 -24.94
C GLY A 254 -4.97 14.89 -26.04
N ASP A 255 -3.63 14.95 -26.05
CA ASP A 255 -2.82 14.42 -27.15
C ASP A 255 -1.98 13.23 -26.72
N ASN A 256 -2.62 12.05 -26.69
CA ASN A 256 -1.89 10.78 -26.80
C ASN A 256 -1.94 10.33 -28.26
N PRO A 257 -0.88 10.52 -29.06
CA PRO A 257 -0.87 10.08 -30.46
C PRO A 257 -0.95 8.54 -30.61
N TYR A 258 -0.84 7.79 -29.50
CA TYR A 258 -0.45 6.38 -29.49
C TYR A 258 -1.40 5.44 -28.73
N SER A 259 -2.35 5.94 -27.93
CA SER A 259 -3.29 5.08 -27.16
C SER A 259 -4.66 5.73 -26.96
N PRO A 260 -5.77 4.96 -27.07
CA PRO A 260 -7.12 5.47 -26.86
C PRO A 260 -7.48 5.69 -25.38
N TYR A 261 -6.65 5.23 -24.43
CA TYR A 261 -6.93 5.29 -23.00
C TYR A 261 -6.48 6.59 -22.31
N GLY A 262 -6.05 7.61 -23.07
CA GLY A 262 -5.59 8.90 -22.53
C GLY A 262 -4.19 8.86 -21.93
N LEU A 263 -3.68 10.01 -21.48
CA LEU A 263 -2.43 10.14 -20.73
C LEU A 263 -2.69 9.93 -19.23
N THR A 264 -1.77 9.25 -18.53
CA THR A 264 -1.74 9.10 -17.06
C THR A 264 -0.66 9.97 -16.41
N THR A 265 -0.18 10.96 -17.16
CA THR A 265 0.93 11.88 -16.83
C THR A 265 0.67 12.65 -15.53
N ASP A 266 -0.58 13.06 -15.29
CA ASP A 266 -1.01 13.91 -14.18
C ASP A 266 -0.68 13.34 -12.79
N ARG A 267 -0.68 12.02 -12.64
CA ARG A 267 -0.28 11.34 -11.40
C ARG A 267 1.19 11.59 -11.03
N TYR A 268 2.02 11.96 -12.00
CA TYR A 268 3.45 12.21 -11.88
C TYR A 268 3.80 13.71 -11.80
N LEU A 269 2.81 14.60 -11.65
CA LEU A 269 3.05 16.01 -11.33
C LEU A 269 3.35 16.17 -9.84
N GLY A 270 4.61 15.91 -9.47
CA GLY A 270 5.12 16.13 -8.13
C GLY A 270 6.45 15.44 -7.88
N ALA A 271 6.99 15.67 -6.69
CA ALA A 271 8.15 14.97 -6.18
C ALA A 271 7.83 14.37 -4.80
N TRP A 272 8.46 13.26 -4.45
CA TRP A 272 8.35 12.68 -3.11
C TRP A 272 9.72 12.63 -2.44
N TYR A 273 9.76 12.80 -1.12
CA TYR A 273 11.01 12.65 -0.39
C TYR A 273 11.28 11.16 -0.13
N SER A 274 12.47 10.69 -0.46
CA SER A 274 12.96 9.36 -0.09
C SER A 274 14.02 9.51 1.00
N ASP A 275 13.76 8.91 2.17
CA ASP A 275 14.73 8.84 3.26
C ASP A 275 15.95 7.99 2.88
N GLU A 276 15.76 6.95 2.04
CA GLU A 276 16.84 6.09 1.56
C GLU A 276 17.78 6.86 0.62
N ALA A 277 17.23 7.67 -0.28
CA ALA A 277 18.02 8.51 -1.18
C ALA A 277 18.52 9.81 -0.51
N GLY A 278 17.92 10.22 0.61
CA GLY A 278 18.17 11.51 1.24
C GLY A 278 17.81 12.71 0.34
N SER A 279 16.88 12.52 -0.59
CA SER A 279 16.55 13.48 -1.64
C SER A 279 15.07 13.41 -2.03
N TYR A 280 14.59 14.50 -2.63
CA TYR A 280 13.38 14.44 -3.44
C TYR A 280 13.64 13.62 -4.71
N LEU A 281 12.74 12.69 -5.00
CA LEU A 281 12.71 11.89 -6.21
C LEU A 281 11.58 12.36 -7.13
N LEU A 282 11.81 12.23 -8.43
CA LEU A 282 10.81 12.41 -9.48
C LEU A 282 10.67 11.15 -10.31
N ALA A 283 9.45 10.87 -10.75
CA ALA A 283 9.21 9.80 -11.70
C ALA A 283 9.72 10.22 -13.09
N MET A 284 10.33 9.27 -13.79
CA MET A 284 10.76 9.39 -15.16
C MET A 284 10.32 8.15 -15.92
N ASP A 285 9.71 8.35 -17.08
CA ASP A 285 9.35 7.23 -17.95
C ASP A 285 10.59 6.69 -18.67
N ILE A 286 10.64 5.39 -18.88
CA ILE A 286 11.79 4.75 -19.56
C ILE A 286 11.65 4.74 -21.08
N GLY A 287 10.62 5.39 -21.65
CA GLY A 287 10.33 5.38 -23.08
C GLY A 287 9.64 4.10 -23.60
N TYR A 288 9.32 3.14 -22.72
CA TYR A 288 8.65 1.90 -23.07
C TYR A 288 7.23 2.12 -23.59
N MET A 289 6.89 1.41 -24.68
CA MET A 289 5.57 1.41 -25.28
C MET A 289 5.12 0.03 -25.74
N ASN A 290 3.82 -0.22 -25.64
CA ASN A 290 3.12 -1.31 -26.29
C ASN A 290 1.72 -0.85 -26.75
N GLY A 291 1.13 -1.52 -27.74
CA GLY A 291 -0.18 -1.09 -28.30
C GLY A 291 -1.38 -1.22 -27.35
N SER A 292 -1.19 -1.66 -26.11
CA SER A 292 -2.25 -2.02 -25.16
C SER A 292 -2.23 -1.22 -23.85
N SER A 293 -1.29 -0.28 -23.65
CA SER A 293 -1.15 0.45 -22.38
C SER A 293 -1.20 1.98 -22.58
N SER A 294 -1.45 2.70 -21.50
CA SER A 294 -1.19 4.14 -21.41
C SER A 294 0.27 4.36 -20.99
N PHE A 295 0.91 5.41 -21.52
CA PHE A 295 2.30 5.75 -21.22
C PHE A 295 2.38 7.17 -20.67
N PRO A 296 3.23 7.45 -19.67
CA PRO A 296 3.22 8.70 -18.95
C PRO A 296 4.06 9.81 -19.59
N LEU A 297 4.83 9.55 -20.65
CA LEU A 297 5.49 10.55 -21.51
C LEU A 297 6.17 11.74 -20.79
N ILE A 298 6.70 11.52 -19.60
CA ILE A 298 7.21 12.56 -18.71
C ILE A 298 8.36 13.30 -19.41
N ALA A 299 9.31 12.56 -19.99
CA ALA A 299 10.45 13.11 -20.71
C ALA A 299 10.04 14.11 -21.81
N ARG A 300 9.03 13.73 -22.59
CA ARG A 300 8.50 14.55 -23.68
C ARG A 300 7.96 15.87 -23.15
N GLU A 301 7.18 15.85 -22.07
CA GLU A 301 6.54 17.05 -21.53
C GLU A 301 7.57 18.09 -21.08
N TYR A 302 8.64 17.66 -20.40
CA TYR A 302 9.75 18.55 -20.02
C TYR A 302 10.47 19.11 -21.25
N VAL A 303 10.78 18.25 -22.22
CA VAL A 303 11.49 18.66 -23.44
C VAL A 303 10.69 19.69 -24.24
N LEU A 304 9.40 19.45 -24.43
CA LEU A 304 8.51 20.37 -25.14
C LEU A 304 8.36 21.70 -24.39
N ALA A 305 8.20 21.66 -23.07
CA ALA A 305 8.12 22.87 -22.25
C ALA A 305 9.41 23.72 -22.29
N LEU A 306 10.56 23.08 -22.51
CA LEU A 306 11.85 23.74 -22.72
C LEU A 306 12.10 24.16 -24.19
N GLY A 307 11.13 23.97 -25.09
CA GLY A 307 11.26 24.33 -26.51
C GLY A 307 12.11 23.37 -27.33
N GLY A 308 12.31 22.15 -26.85
CA GLY A 308 13.07 21.10 -27.51
C GLY A 308 12.27 20.23 -28.48
N SER A 309 12.93 19.16 -28.94
CA SER A 309 12.30 18.10 -29.73
C SER A 309 12.54 16.75 -29.07
N TYR A 310 11.54 15.87 -29.11
CA TYR A 310 11.55 14.56 -28.48
C TYR A 310 11.04 13.51 -29.46
N ASP A 311 11.71 12.37 -29.53
CA ASP A 311 11.26 11.21 -30.30
C ASP A 311 11.73 9.91 -29.62
N ARG A 312 11.10 8.78 -29.97
CA ARG A 312 11.33 7.49 -29.34
C ARG A 312 10.90 6.30 -30.20
N GLN A 313 11.45 5.13 -29.90
CA GLN A 313 11.07 3.84 -30.45
C GLN A 313 11.12 2.74 -29.39
N THR A 314 10.37 1.65 -29.60
CA THR A 314 10.43 0.44 -28.77
C THR A 314 10.29 -0.78 -29.68
N ASP A 315 11.13 -1.78 -29.48
CA ASP A 315 11.09 -3.03 -30.22
C ASP A 315 10.13 -4.06 -29.59
N GLU A 316 9.93 -5.20 -30.26
CA GLU A 316 9.05 -6.28 -29.78
C GLU A 316 9.58 -6.98 -28.50
N ASP A 317 10.88 -6.85 -28.22
CA ASP A 317 11.56 -7.44 -27.06
C ASP A 317 11.54 -6.51 -25.84
N GLY A 318 10.89 -5.35 -25.96
CA GLY A 318 10.75 -4.37 -24.88
C GLY A 318 12.00 -3.53 -24.64
N ASN A 319 12.93 -3.47 -25.60
CA ASN A 319 14.03 -2.51 -25.55
C ASN A 319 13.57 -1.19 -26.18
N SER A 320 13.79 -0.11 -25.44
CA SER A 320 13.31 1.21 -25.80
C SER A 320 14.47 2.17 -25.95
N GLU A 321 14.30 3.09 -26.88
CA GLU A 321 15.25 4.14 -27.14
C GLU A 321 14.49 5.46 -27.31
N SER A 322 14.90 6.48 -26.57
CA SER A 322 14.36 7.83 -26.71
C SER A 322 15.49 8.83 -26.90
N TRP A 323 15.26 9.87 -27.67
CA TRP A 323 16.23 10.93 -27.89
C TRP A 323 15.55 12.28 -27.91
N TRP A 324 16.26 13.27 -27.38
CA TRP A 324 15.78 14.65 -27.37
C TRP A 324 16.89 15.67 -27.57
N THR A 325 16.48 16.87 -27.96
CA THR A 325 17.36 18.02 -28.18
C THR A 325 16.88 19.22 -27.37
N LEU A 326 17.79 19.90 -26.69
CA LEU A 326 17.55 21.17 -26.00
C LEU A 326 18.68 22.13 -26.34
N GLY A 327 18.38 23.19 -27.08
CA GLY A 327 19.42 24.03 -27.66
C GLY A 327 20.36 23.21 -28.57
N ASP A 328 21.66 23.30 -28.29
CA ASP A 328 22.70 22.55 -29.01
C ASP A 328 23.01 21.17 -28.39
N ASP A 329 22.42 20.86 -27.23
CA ASP A 329 22.64 19.61 -26.53
C ASP A 329 21.70 18.50 -27.01
N THR A 330 22.20 17.27 -26.99
CA THR A 330 21.48 16.05 -27.39
C THR A 330 21.53 15.02 -26.27
N TRP A 331 20.41 14.33 -26.06
CA TRP A 331 20.31 13.23 -25.12
C TRP A 331 19.81 11.96 -25.81
N ARG A 332 20.27 10.82 -25.30
CA ARG A 332 19.85 9.51 -25.76
C ARG A 332 19.66 8.60 -24.56
N MET A 333 18.43 8.15 -24.35
CA MET A 333 18.07 7.18 -23.33
C MET A 333 17.90 5.81 -23.98
N ARG A 334 18.47 4.77 -23.37
CA ARG A 334 18.21 3.36 -23.70
C ARG A 334 17.74 2.63 -22.45
N SER A 335 16.74 1.77 -22.61
CA SER A 335 16.18 1.01 -21.50
C SER A 335 15.66 -0.36 -21.96
N SER A 336 15.44 -1.26 -21.01
CA SER A 336 14.80 -2.56 -21.26
C SER A 336 13.74 -2.86 -20.22
N TYR A 337 12.57 -3.28 -20.67
CA TYR A 337 11.44 -3.69 -19.82
C TYR A 337 11.04 -5.13 -20.14
N ARG A 338 11.21 -6.03 -19.16
CA ARG A 338 10.98 -7.47 -19.32
C ARG A 338 10.30 -8.04 -18.09
N ASP A 339 9.39 -8.98 -18.30
CA ASP A 339 8.69 -9.70 -17.24
C ASP A 339 8.04 -8.81 -16.16
N GLY A 340 7.59 -7.61 -16.57
CA GLY A 340 6.94 -6.68 -15.67
C GLY A 340 7.87 -5.72 -14.93
N ALA A 341 9.17 -5.68 -15.27
CA ALA A 341 10.15 -4.84 -14.56
C ALA A 341 11.15 -4.14 -15.51
N VAL A 342 11.65 -2.98 -15.06
CA VAL A 342 12.80 -2.31 -15.70
C VAL A 342 14.07 -3.09 -15.37
N THR A 343 14.81 -3.51 -16.39
CA THR A 343 16.07 -4.27 -16.20
C THR A 343 17.32 -3.49 -16.60
N ASP A 344 17.16 -2.44 -17.40
CA ASP A 344 18.24 -1.54 -17.80
C ASP A 344 17.70 -0.12 -18.02
N PHE A 345 18.49 0.89 -17.65
CA PHE A 345 18.19 2.31 -17.85
C PHE A 345 19.51 3.07 -17.93
N THR A 346 19.83 3.59 -19.12
CA THR A 346 21.04 4.36 -19.37
C THR A 346 20.73 5.61 -20.18
N VAL A 347 21.43 6.72 -19.88
CA VAL A 347 21.27 7.98 -20.60
C VAL A 347 22.64 8.52 -20.98
N GLU A 348 22.77 9.04 -22.20
CA GLU A 348 23.93 9.76 -22.68
C GLU A 348 23.55 11.22 -22.96
N LYS A 349 24.45 12.16 -22.65
CA LYS A 349 24.38 13.56 -23.10
C LYS A 349 25.56 13.84 -24.03
N ASN A 350 25.29 14.31 -25.25
CA ASN A 350 26.30 14.57 -26.29
C ASN A 350 27.25 13.39 -26.51
N GLY A 351 26.70 12.16 -26.46
CA GLY A 351 27.44 10.90 -26.60
C GLY A 351 28.30 10.52 -25.38
N GLN A 352 28.20 11.23 -24.26
CA GLN A 352 28.86 10.87 -23.01
C GLN A 352 27.84 10.28 -22.03
N PRO A 353 28.09 9.10 -21.43
CA PRO A 353 27.20 8.51 -20.44
C PRO A 353 26.98 9.44 -19.23
N LEU A 354 25.75 9.51 -18.76
CA LEU A 354 25.39 10.09 -17.47
C LEU A 354 25.35 8.97 -16.44
N ASP A 355 26.18 9.09 -15.40
CA ASP A 355 26.08 8.24 -14.22
C ASP A 355 24.89 8.70 -13.37
N LEU A 356 23.77 7.98 -13.45
CA LEU A 356 22.51 8.33 -12.79
C LEU A 356 22.15 7.26 -11.76
N THR A 357 21.73 7.70 -10.59
CA THR A 357 21.08 6.83 -9.61
C THR A 357 19.59 6.75 -9.91
N TRP A 358 19.02 5.55 -9.89
CA TRP A 358 17.61 5.36 -10.17
C TRP A 358 17.03 4.19 -9.39
N TYR A 359 15.72 4.25 -9.14
CA TYR A 359 14.98 3.32 -8.30
C TYR A 359 13.80 2.74 -9.09
N THR A 360 13.59 1.43 -9.01
CA THR A 360 12.37 0.79 -9.52
C THR A 360 11.21 0.99 -8.55
N VAL A 361 9.99 0.64 -8.98
CA VAL A 361 8.82 0.61 -8.10
C VAL A 361 8.92 -0.40 -6.96
N ASP A 362 9.71 -1.47 -7.13
CA ASP A 362 9.94 -2.46 -6.07
C ASP A 362 10.88 -1.94 -4.97
N GLN A 363 11.76 -1.00 -5.33
CA GLN A 363 12.63 -0.30 -4.38
C GLN A 363 11.91 0.90 -3.76
N GLU A 364 11.18 1.66 -4.58
CA GLU A 364 10.51 2.90 -4.22
C GLU A 364 9.06 2.88 -4.73
N SER A 365 8.12 2.41 -3.90
CA SER A 365 6.72 2.24 -4.29
C SER A 365 6.05 3.52 -4.82
N SER A 366 6.52 4.69 -4.38
CA SER A 366 6.07 6.01 -4.84
C SER A 366 6.37 6.29 -6.33
N VAL A 367 7.25 5.51 -6.97
CA VAL A 367 7.44 5.54 -8.44
C VAL A 367 6.13 5.23 -9.17
N GLY A 368 5.25 4.41 -8.59
CA GLY A 368 3.87 4.23 -9.01
C GLY A 368 3.62 3.36 -10.25
N ALA A 369 4.62 3.16 -11.12
CA ALA A 369 4.49 2.26 -12.28
C ALA A 369 5.77 1.47 -12.56
N THR A 370 5.62 0.21 -12.98
CA THR A 370 6.72 -0.71 -13.25
C THR A 370 7.57 -0.34 -14.47
N PHE A 371 7.07 0.53 -15.34
CA PHE A 371 7.76 1.05 -16.52
C PHE A 371 8.25 2.50 -16.33
N CYS A 372 8.30 2.96 -15.07
CA CYS A 372 8.94 4.21 -14.68
C CYS A 372 10.08 3.91 -13.71
N VAL A 373 10.95 4.89 -13.56
CA VAL A 373 12.00 4.91 -12.53
C VAL A 373 11.89 6.18 -11.70
N GLY A 374 12.26 6.10 -10.43
CA GLY A 374 12.46 7.27 -9.57
C GLY A 374 13.90 7.78 -9.71
N LEU A 375 14.07 9.08 -9.93
CA LEU A 375 15.37 9.73 -10.03
C LEU A 375 15.52 10.79 -8.93
N PRO A 376 16.66 10.85 -8.22
CA PRO A 376 17.01 12.00 -7.40
C PRO A 376 16.91 13.28 -8.22
N VAL A 377 16.44 14.36 -7.60
CA VAL A 377 16.20 15.63 -8.30
C VAL A 377 17.45 16.16 -9.01
N GLU A 378 18.64 15.92 -8.45
CA GLU A 378 19.93 16.24 -9.09
C GLU A 378 20.12 15.49 -10.40
N ASP A 379 19.85 14.18 -10.39
CA ASP A 379 19.98 13.31 -11.55
C ASP A 379 18.89 13.59 -12.59
N PHE A 380 17.67 13.88 -12.13
CA PHE A 380 16.59 14.36 -12.97
C PHE A 380 16.97 15.67 -13.68
N CYS A 381 17.59 16.63 -12.98
CA CYS A 381 18.05 17.89 -13.57
C CYS A 381 19.09 17.67 -14.68
N ARG A 382 19.98 16.67 -14.53
CA ARG A 382 21.00 16.33 -15.53
C ARG A 382 20.41 15.83 -16.85
N LEU A 383 19.20 15.26 -16.84
CA LEU A 383 18.49 14.83 -18.05
C LEU A 383 18.07 15.99 -18.95
N PHE A 384 17.92 17.19 -18.40
CA PHE A 384 17.36 18.33 -19.12
C PHE A 384 18.23 19.59 -19.04
N GLY A 385 19.40 19.51 -18.39
CA GLY A 385 20.29 20.66 -18.22
C GLY A 385 19.75 21.70 -17.23
N LEU A 386 18.98 21.26 -16.24
CA LEU A 386 18.31 22.14 -15.28
C LEU A 386 19.14 22.34 -14.01
N THR A 387 18.78 23.36 -13.27
CA THR A 387 19.08 23.54 -11.85
C THR A 387 17.78 23.56 -11.07
N TYR A 388 17.81 23.31 -9.76
CA TYR A 388 16.61 23.27 -8.95
C TYR A 388 16.70 24.06 -7.65
N ALA A 389 15.54 24.42 -7.11
CA ALA A 389 15.36 24.93 -5.76
C ALA A 389 14.10 24.30 -5.14
N VAL A 390 14.24 23.82 -3.89
CA VAL A 390 13.12 23.26 -3.12
C VAL A 390 12.46 24.35 -2.30
N ASP A 391 11.14 24.45 -2.39
CA ASP A 391 10.31 25.30 -1.53
C ASP A 391 9.24 24.44 -0.86
N GLU A 392 9.63 23.78 0.23
CA GLU A 392 8.71 22.94 1.01
C GLU A 392 7.54 23.75 1.57
N ALA A 393 7.78 25.03 1.90
CA ALA A 393 6.73 25.91 2.38
C ALA A 393 5.67 26.19 1.30
N ALA A 394 6.04 26.26 0.03
CA ALA A 394 5.06 26.29 -1.06
C ALA A 394 4.56 24.90 -1.47
N GLY A 395 5.25 23.83 -1.07
CA GLY A 395 5.01 22.48 -1.60
C GLY A 395 5.45 22.37 -3.06
N CYS A 396 6.50 23.10 -3.43
CA CYS A 396 6.91 23.31 -4.81
C CYS A 396 8.37 22.95 -5.02
N LEU A 397 8.65 22.27 -6.12
CA LEU A 397 9.99 22.11 -6.66
C LEU A 397 10.14 22.97 -7.90
N ARG A 398 11.14 23.87 -7.90
CA ARG A 398 11.36 24.83 -8.99
C ARG A 398 12.56 24.42 -9.80
N PHE A 399 12.41 24.39 -11.11
CA PHE A 399 13.45 24.12 -12.09
C PHE A 399 13.76 25.36 -12.92
N THR A 400 15.04 25.59 -13.19
CA THR A 400 15.54 26.67 -14.05
C THR A 400 16.53 26.10 -15.06
N GLY A 401 16.30 26.35 -16.35
CA GLY A 401 17.13 25.89 -17.48
C GLY A 401 17.93 26.98 -18.16
#